data_AF-A0A8C3F3T3-F1
#
_entry.id   AF-A0A8C3F3T3-F1
#
_cell.length_a   1.000
_cell.length_b   1.000
_cell.length_c   1.000
_cell.angle_alpha   90.00
_cell.angle_beta   90.00
_cell.angle_gamma   90.00
#
_symmetry.space_group_name_H-M   'P 1'
#
loop_
_entity.id
_entity.type
_entity.pdbx_description
1 polymer ?
#
loop_
_entity_poly.entity_id
_entity_poly.type
_entity_poly.pdbx_seq_one_letter_code
_entity_poly.pdbx_strand_id
1 'polypeptide(L)'
;MPRYTVHVRGEWLAVPCQTGTNTVRWLGKEAVRRYMKNKPDNGGFASVEEVKFCVRRCKGLGLLDHDDTLEDTLEDNEFVEVAIEGDVMSSDFIASKLEGVDLYPLLSIYIYLDGNSLTPEDLVNLGKGLYKIKLTPEAEAKVRQSREVIERIVKEQTGIFFSFPT
;
A
#
# COMPACT_ATOMS: atom_id res chain seq x y z
N MET A 1 -30.53 8.75 -8.40
CA MET A 1 -29.47 9.71 -8.02
C MET A 1 -28.24 8.88 -7.72
N PRO A 2 -27.21 8.94 -8.57
CA PRO A 2 -26.04 8.10 -8.41
C PRO A 2 -25.35 8.38 -7.08
N ARG A 3 -24.83 7.33 -6.44
CA ARG A 3 -24.04 7.44 -5.22
C ARG A 3 -22.76 6.64 -5.39
N TYR A 4 -21.67 7.18 -4.86
CA TYR A 4 -20.36 6.53 -4.91
C TYR A 4 -19.85 6.33 -3.50
N THR A 5 -19.16 5.22 -3.25
CA THR A 5 -18.53 4.95 -1.95
C THR A 5 -17.04 5.18 -2.10
N VAL A 6 -16.54 6.21 -1.42
CA VAL A 6 -15.17 6.69 -1.61
C VAL A 6 -14.33 6.41 -0.38
N HIS A 7 -13.22 5.71 -0.57
CA HIS A 7 -12.21 5.46 0.47
C HIS A 7 -11.25 6.64 0.60
N VAL A 8 -11.06 7.15 1.82
CA VAL A 8 -10.08 8.19 2.17
C VAL A 8 -9.42 7.82 3.50
N ARG A 9 -8.11 7.55 3.50
CA ARG A 9 -7.30 7.27 4.73
C ARG A 9 -7.94 6.27 5.72
N GLY A 10 -8.51 5.17 5.23
CA GLY A 10 -9.11 4.14 6.09
C GLY A 10 -10.62 4.29 6.33
N GLU A 11 -11.23 5.39 5.86
CA GLU A 11 -12.67 5.66 6.03
C GLU A 11 -13.42 5.52 4.71
N TRP A 12 -14.62 4.95 4.77
CA TRP A 12 -15.53 4.86 3.63
C TRP A 12 -16.62 5.92 3.72
N LEU A 13 -16.67 6.80 2.72
CA LEU A 13 -17.58 7.93 2.67
C LEU A 13 -18.61 7.74 1.56
N ALA A 14 -19.89 7.77 1.91
CA ALA A 14 -20.95 7.81 0.93
C ALA A 14 -21.04 9.23 0.33
N VAL A 15 -20.80 9.33 -0.98
CA VAL A 15 -20.88 10.58 -1.73
C VAL A 15 -22.09 10.56 -2.67
N PRO A 16 -23.23 11.15 -2.26
CA PRO A 16 -24.36 11.33 -3.15
C PRO A 16 -24.02 12.32 -4.26
N CYS A 17 -24.30 11.94 -5.50
CA CYS A 17 -24.09 12.76 -6.68
C CYS A 17 -25.44 13.16 -7.30
N GLN A 18 -25.80 14.44 -7.20
CA GLN A 18 -27.11 14.94 -7.66
C GLN A 18 -27.20 15.03 -9.19
N THR A 19 -26.07 15.16 -9.87
CA THR A 19 -25.95 15.39 -11.32
C THR A 19 -24.86 14.49 -11.90
N GLY A 20 -25.17 13.71 -12.94
CA GLY A 20 -24.21 12.80 -13.60
C GLY A 20 -23.02 13.50 -14.26
N THR A 21 -23.14 14.80 -14.52
CA THR A 21 -22.14 15.65 -15.17
C THR A 21 -20.99 16.10 -14.26
N ASN A 22 -20.96 15.67 -12.99
CA ASN A 22 -19.83 15.96 -12.12
C ASN A 22 -18.60 15.18 -12.59
N THR A 23 -17.41 15.68 -12.27
CA THR A 23 -16.15 15.05 -12.67
C THR A 23 -15.55 14.21 -11.56
N VAL A 24 -14.60 13.36 -11.93
CA VAL A 24 -13.77 12.60 -10.97
C VAL A 24 -13.06 13.54 -9.99
N ARG A 25 -12.57 14.69 -10.47
CA ARG A 25 -11.97 15.72 -9.60
C ARG A 25 -12.94 16.22 -8.54
N TRP A 26 -14.20 16.47 -8.93
CA TRP A 26 -15.23 16.88 -7.99
C TRP A 26 -15.47 15.80 -6.94
N LEU A 27 -15.59 14.53 -7.36
CA LEU A 27 -15.81 13.40 -6.46
C LEU A 27 -14.71 13.30 -5.40
N GLY A 28 -13.44 13.41 -5.83
CA GLY A 28 -12.29 13.38 -4.92
C GLY A 28 -12.30 14.53 -3.91
N LYS A 29 -12.52 15.77 -4.37
CA LYS A 29 -12.63 16.93 -3.47
C LYS A 29 -13.78 16.81 -2.48
N GLU A 30 -14.93 16.34 -2.95
CA GLU A 30 -16.16 16.23 -2.15
C GLU A 30 -16.05 15.09 -1.13
N ALA A 31 -15.29 14.04 -1.43
CA ALA A 31 -14.89 13.01 -0.46
C ALA A 31 -13.92 13.57 0.58
N VAL A 32 -12.84 14.26 0.18
CA VAL A 32 -11.88 14.88 1.09
C VAL A 32 -12.56 15.89 2.01
N ARG A 33 -13.46 16.73 1.49
CA ARG A 33 -14.23 17.69 2.29
C ARG A 33 -15.08 16.99 3.36
N ARG A 34 -15.71 15.86 3.03
CA ARG A 34 -16.47 15.05 4.01
C ARG A 34 -15.54 14.39 5.03
N TYR A 35 -14.38 13.89 4.61
CA TYR A 35 -13.37 13.34 5.50
C TYR A 35 -12.95 14.38 6.54
N MET A 36 -12.49 15.55 6.09
CA MET A 36 -12.03 16.65 6.95
C MET A 36 -13.10 17.04 7.97
N LYS A 37 -14.35 17.23 7.52
CA LYS A 37 -15.46 17.66 8.39
C LYS A 37 -15.73 16.70 9.56
N ASN A 38 -15.42 15.42 9.40
CA ASN A 38 -15.68 14.40 10.43
C ASN A 38 -14.47 14.11 11.33
N LYS A 39 -13.35 14.83 11.16
CA LYS A 39 -12.13 14.65 11.95
C LYS A 39 -11.87 15.88 12.82
N PRO A 40 -11.39 15.69 14.08
CA PRO A 40 -11.21 16.79 15.04
C PRO A 40 -10.13 17.80 14.63
N ASP A 41 -9.17 17.37 13.80
CA ASP A 41 -8.03 18.16 13.29
C ASP A 41 -8.12 18.39 11.77
N ASN A 42 -9.33 18.33 11.21
CA ASN A 42 -9.57 18.24 9.76
C ASN A 42 -8.81 17.08 9.09
N GLY A 43 -8.38 16.08 9.87
CA GLY A 43 -7.58 14.98 9.38
C GLY A 43 -6.20 15.43 8.89
N GLY A 44 -5.63 16.50 9.44
CA GLY A 44 -4.29 16.99 9.11
C GLY A 44 -4.18 17.81 7.82
N PHE A 45 -5.30 18.24 7.23
CA PHE A 45 -5.32 19.11 6.05
C PHE A 45 -5.64 20.57 6.40
N ALA A 46 -4.96 21.51 5.74
CA ALA A 46 -5.21 22.94 5.88
C ALA A 46 -6.43 23.40 5.06
N SER A 47 -6.56 22.95 3.81
CA SER A 47 -7.68 23.24 2.92
C SER A 47 -7.92 22.07 1.96
N VAL A 48 -9.13 21.94 1.40
CA VAL A 48 -9.46 20.91 0.40
C VAL A 48 -8.74 21.18 -0.92
N GLU A 49 -8.52 22.47 -1.24
CA GLU A 49 -7.94 22.95 -2.48
C GLU A 49 -6.45 22.62 -2.62
N GLU A 50 -5.73 22.56 -1.49
CA GLU A 50 -4.31 22.19 -1.44
C GLU A 50 -4.07 20.68 -1.46
N VAL A 51 -5.12 19.87 -1.25
CA VAL A 51 -4.98 18.41 -1.28
C VAL A 51 -4.76 17.95 -2.72
N LYS A 52 -3.56 17.46 -2.98
CA LYS A 52 -3.24 16.74 -4.21
C LYS A 52 -3.57 15.26 -4.02
N PHE A 53 -4.29 14.69 -4.96
CA PHE A 53 -4.72 13.30 -4.91
C PHE A 53 -4.86 12.72 -6.31
N CYS A 54 -5.05 11.41 -6.38
CA CYS A 54 -5.54 10.72 -7.55
C CYS A 54 -6.70 9.79 -7.16
N VAL A 55 -7.56 9.45 -8.12
CA VAL A 55 -8.73 8.58 -7.88
C VAL A 55 -8.57 7.28 -8.64
N ARG A 56 -8.84 6.16 -7.98
CA ARG A 56 -8.70 4.82 -8.60
C ARG A 56 -9.93 3.97 -8.31
N ARG A 57 -10.30 3.12 -9.26
CA ARG A 57 -11.35 2.12 -9.04
C ARG A 57 -10.87 1.07 -8.04
N CYS A 58 -11.74 0.66 -7.12
CA CYS A 58 -11.39 -0.44 -6.23
C CYS A 58 -11.27 -1.77 -7.01
N LYS A 59 -12.12 -1.94 -8.03
CA LYS A 59 -12.07 -3.07 -8.95
C LYS A 59 -11.06 -2.79 -10.07
N GLY A 60 -10.05 -3.65 -10.22
CA GLY A 60 -9.08 -3.58 -11.32
C GLY A 60 -8.04 -2.46 -11.22
N LEU A 61 -8.08 -1.62 -10.18
CA LEU A 61 -7.13 -0.52 -9.91
C LEU A 61 -6.95 0.52 -11.02
N GLY A 62 -7.92 0.64 -11.93
CA GLY A 62 -7.91 1.63 -12.99
C GLY A 62 -7.82 3.03 -12.42
N LEU A 63 -6.78 3.77 -12.80
CA LEU A 63 -6.64 5.19 -12.50
C LEU A 63 -7.68 5.96 -13.32
N LEU A 64 -8.37 6.90 -12.69
CA LEU A 64 -9.38 7.74 -13.33
C LEU A 64 -8.79 9.12 -13.62
N ASP A 65 -9.03 9.64 -14.82
CA ASP A 65 -8.64 11.02 -15.13
C ASP A 65 -9.55 11.99 -14.37
N HIS A 66 -8.99 13.08 -13.90
CA HIS A 66 -9.72 14.08 -13.13
C HIS A 66 -10.78 14.83 -13.93
N ASP A 67 -10.57 14.94 -15.24
CA ASP A 67 -11.43 15.72 -16.12
C ASP A 67 -12.53 14.85 -16.76
N ASP A 68 -12.47 13.53 -16.56
CA ASP A 68 -13.55 12.61 -16.94
C ASP A 68 -14.81 12.85 -16.10
N THR A 69 -15.97 12.62 -16.74
CA THR A 69 -17.27 12.65 -16.07
C THR A 69 -17.48 11.37 -15.27
N LEU A 70 -18.26 11.45 -14.20
CA LEU A 70 -18.59 10.29 -13.38
C LEU A 70 -19.52 9.30 -14.11
N GLU A 71 -20.38 9.78 -15.01
CA GLU A 71 -21.29 8.93 -15.77
C GLU A 71 -20.58 8.10 -16.85
N ASP A 72 -19.49 8.61 -17.42
CA ASP A 72 -18.71 7.88 -18.43
C ASP A 72 -17.72 6.88 -17.78
N THR A 73 -17.34 7.12 -16.51
CA THR A 73 -16.25 6.36 -15.87
C THR A 73 -16.67 5.42 -14.75
N LEU A 74 -17.79 5.68 -14.08
CA LEU A 74 -18.21 4.95 -12.89
C LEU A 74 -19.67 4.52 -12.93
N GLU A 75 -19.91 3.29 -12.44
CA GLU A 75 -21.26 2.76 -12.26
C GLU A 75 -21.90 3.26 -10.95
N ASP A 76 -23.24 3.23 -10.86
CA ASP A 76 -23.94 3.57 -9.61
C ASP A 76 -23.60 2.58 -8.48
N ASN A 77 -23.34 3.09 -7.28
CA ASN A 77 -22.87 2.35 -6.10
C ASN A 77 -21.45 1.76 -6.24
N GLU A 78 -20.63 2.29 -7.14
CA GLU A 78 -19.23 1.85 -7.26
C GLU A 78 -18.35 2.32 -6.09
N PHE A 79 -17.32 1.52 -5.82
CA PHE A 79 -16.29 1.76 -4.81
C PHE A 79 -15.02 2.30 -5.48
N VAL A 80 -14.55 3.44 -5.00
CA VAL A 80 -13.32 4.09 -5.48
C VAL A 80 -12.47 4.54 -4.30
N GLU A 81 -11.17 4.73 -4.54
CA GLU A 81 -10.22 5.23 -3.58
C GLU A 81 -9.66 6.59 -4.02
N VAL A 82 -9.57 7.52 -3.07
CA VAL A 82 -8.82 8.75 -3.22
C VAL A 82 -7.48 8.58 -2.51
N ALA A 83 -6.43 8.45 -3.30
CA ALA A 83 -5.07 8.34 -2.84
C ALA A 83 -4.43 9.74 -2.79
N ILE A 84 -4.08 10.20 -1.60
CA ILE A 84 -3.57 11.55 -1.36
C ILE A 84 -2.04 11.54 -1.49
N GLU A 85 -1.50 12.55 -2.18
CA GLU A 85 -0.06 12.68 -2.38
C GLU A 85 0.65 12.94 -1.04
N GLY A 86 1.69 12.15 -0.74
CA GLY A 86 2.43 12.21 0.51
C GLY A 86 1.92 11.26 1.60
N ASP A 87 0.77 10.60 1.39
CA ASP A 87 0.31 9.54 2.28
C ASP A 87 0.94 8.19 1.94
N VAL A 88 1.20 7.42 2.98
CA VAL A 88 1.38 5.97 2.83
C VAL A 88 0.02 5.39 2.46
N MET A 89 -0.09 4.77 1.28
CA MET A 89 -1.31 4.10 0.82
C MET A 89 -1.82 3.14 1.90
N SER A 90 -3.13 3.16 2.18
CA SER A 90 -3.71 2.26 3.18
C SER A 90 -3.56 0.81 2.74
N SER A 91 -3.00 -0.02 3.61
CA SER A 91 -2.91 -1.46 3.43
C SER A 91 -4.29 -2.15 3.50
N ASP A 92 -5.34 -1.42 3.91
CA ASP A 92 -6.71 -1.92 4.05
C ASP A 92 -7.48 -1.96 2.73
N PHE A 93 -6.83 -1.60 1.62
CA PHE A 93 -7.34 -1.95 0.31
C PHE A 93 -7.43 -3.48 0.27
N ILE A 94 -8.66 -3.98 0.30
CA ILE A 94 -8.99 -5.39 0.29
C ILE A 94 -8.42 -6.00 -1.00
N ALA A 95 -7.15 -6.39 -0.92
CA ALA A 95 -6.50 -7.41 -1.73
C ALA A 95 -6.99 -8.81 -1.33
N SER A 96 -8.14 -8.90 -0.63
CA SER A 96 -8.86 -10.16 -0.54
C SER A 96 -9.64 -10.30 -1.85
N LYS A 97 -9.13 -11.16 -2.73
CA LYS A 97 -9.82 -11.79 -3.87
C LYS A 97 -9.71 -11.11 -5.25
N LEU A 98 -8.48 -10.94 -5.73
CA LEU A 98 -8.20 -11.33 -7.12
C LEU A 98 -7.05 -12.34 -7.11
N GLU A 99 -7.39 -13.61 -7.31
CA GLU A 99 -6.42 -14.62 -7.74
C GLU A 99 -5.79 -14.12 -9.05
N GLY A 100 -4.47 -13.89 -9.03
CA GLY A 100 -3.68 -13.83 -10.26
C GLY A 100 -3.44 -12.46 -10.89
N VAL A 101 -3.64 -11.34 -10.18
CA VAL A 101 -3.13 -10.04 -10.65
C VAL A 101 -2.17 -9.47 -9.62
N ASP A 102 -0.87 -9.60 -9.90
CA ASP A 102 0.20 -8.90 -9.20
C ASP A 102 0.06 -7.39 -9.41
N LEU A 103 -0.80 -6.79 -8.60
CA LEU A 103 -0.97 -5.35 -8.54
C LEU A 103 0.22 -4.78 -7.76
N TYR A 104 1.25 -4.44 -8.51
CA TYR A 104 2.42 -3.69 -8.05
C TYR A 104 2.00 -2.50 -7.16
N PRO A 105 2.53 -2.39 -5.93
CA PRO A 105 2.59 -1.11 -5.25
C PRO A 105 3.59 -0.27 -6.02
N LEU A 106 3.15 0.86 -6.55
CA LEU A 106 3.90 1.75 -7.43
C LEU A 106 5.18 2.36 -6.83
N LEU A 107 5.60 1.95 -5.62
CA LEU A 107 6.94 2.12 -5.06
C LEU A 107 7.11 1.14 -3.87
N SER A 108 7.04 -0.17 -4.09
CA SER A 108 7.59 -1.12 -3.11
C SER A 108 9.10 -0.89 -3.03
N ILE A 109 9.53 -0.01 -2.14
CA ILE A 109 10.96 0.22 -1.89
C ILE A 109 11.51 -1.10 -1.35
N TYR A 110 12.52 -1.65 -2.03
CA TYR A 110 13.20 -2.84 -1.54
C TYR A 110 14.19 -2.42 -0.47
N ILE A 111 14.18 -3.14 0.65
CA ILE A 111 15.28 -3.10 1.60
C ILE A 111 16.16 -4.33 1.37
N TYR A 112 17.46 -4.10 1.23
CA TYR A 112 18.45 -5.15 1.05
C TYR A 112 19.06 -5.51 2.39
N LEU A 113 18.89 -6.76 2.81
CA LEU A 113 19.47 -7.30 4.02
C LEU A 113 20.82 -7.95 3.71
N ASP A 114 21.86 -7.47 4.37
CA ASP A 114 23.24 -7.94 4.27
C ASP A 114 23.77 -8.58 5.58
N GLY A 115 22.97 -8.51 6.64
CA GLY A 115 23.30 -8.99 7.97
C GLY A 115 24.06 -7.98 8.85
N ASN A 116 24.22 -6.72 8.44
CA ASN A 116 24.99 -5.73 9.19
C ASN A 116 24.44 -4.29 9.14
N SER A 117 23.68 -3.93 8.11
CA SER A 117 23.31 -2.53 7.84
C SER A 117 21.89 -2.13 8.24
N LEU A 118 21.12 -3.04 8.84
CA LEU A 118 19.72 -2.79 9.21
C LEU A 118 19.60 -1.86 10.43
N THR A 119 18.88 -0.75 10.31
CA THR A 119 18.65 0.18 11.43
C THR A 119 17.35 -0.13 12.19
N PRO A 120 17.17 0.37 13.43
CA PRO A 120 15.91 0.23 14.15
C PRO A 120 14.73 0.89 13.44
N GLU A 121 14.96 1.99 12.73
CA GLU A 121 13.93 2.68 11.94
C GLU A 121 13.46 1.81 10.77
N ASP A 122 14.40 1.20 10.05
CA ASP A 122 14.11 0.25 8.98
C ASP A 122 13.28 -0.94 9.49
N LEU A 123 13.60 -1.44 10.69
CA LEU A 123 12.87 -2.54 11.32
C LEU A 123 11.43 -2.16 11.67
N VAL A 124 11.22 -0.95 12.21
CA VAL A 124 9.87 -0.43 12.49
C VAL A 124 9.08 -0.30 11.19
N ASN A 125 9.70 0.19 10.12
CA ASN A 125 9.07 0.35 8.81
C ASN A 125 8.78 -1.00 8.12
N LEU A 126 9.64 -2.00 8.33
CA LEU A 126 9.37 -3.39 7.96
C LEU A 126 8.14 -3.95 8.69
N GLY A 127 8.03 -3.71 10.00
CA GLY A 127 6.87 -4.12 10.80
C GLY A 127 5.56 -3.46 10.36
N LYS A 128 5.65 -2.27 9.74
CA LYS A 128 4.50 -1.55 9.14
C LYS A 128 4.18 -1.98 7.70
N GLY A 129 4.95 -2.91 7.11
CA GLY A 129 4.72 -3.40 5.75
C GLY A 129 5.18 -2.45 4.63
N LEU A 130 6.06 -1.49 4.92
CA LEU A 130 6.46 -0.43 3.96
C LEU A 130 7.55 -0.88 2.97
N TYR A 131 8.22 -2.01 3.22
CA TYR A 131 9.30 -2.52 2.39
C TYR A 131 9.08 -3.96 1.94
N LYS A 132 9.60 -4.28 0.74
CA LYS A 132 9.82 -5.67 0.33
C LYS A 132 11.26 -6.07 0.69
N ILE A 133 11.42 -7.25 1.28
CA ILE A 133 12.73 -7.76 1.69
C ILE A 133 13.42 -8.42 0.49
N LYS A 134 14.70 -8.07 0.27
CA LYS A 134 15.63 -8.81 -0.57
C LYS A 134 16.93 -9.05 0.18
N LEU A 135 17.64 -10.11 -0.15
CA LEU A 135 19.00 -10.32 0.33
C LEU A 135 19.99 -9.66 -0.62
N THR A 136 21.13 -9.22 -0.10
CA THR A 136 22.26 -8.89 -0.96
C THR A 136 22.86 -10.18 -1.57
N PRO A 137 23.40 -10.13 -2.79
CA PRO A 137 24.05 -11.30 -3.41
C PRO A 137 25.15 -11.92 -2.53
N GLU A 138 25.86 -11.08 -1.78
CA GLU A 138 26.91 -11.49 -0.84
C GLU A 138 26.33 -12.28 0.34
N ALA A 139 25.19 -11.84 0.89
CA ALA A 139 24.51 -12.55 1.96
C ALA A 139 23.99 -13.91 1.49
N GLU A 140 23.40 -13.98 0.29
CA GLU A 140 22.96 -15.24 -0.31
C GLU A 140 24.12 -16.23 -0.50
N ALA A 141 25.26 -15.75 -1.01
CA ALA A 141 26.44 -16.58 -1.21
C ALA A 141 26.97 -17.15 0.12
N LYS A 142 27.03 -16.33 1.17
CA LYS A 142 27.47 -16.75 2.52
C LYS A 142 26.55 -17.82 3.12
N VAL A 143 25.23 -17.64 3.01
CA VAL A 143 24.26 -18.63 3.51
C VAL A 143 24.41 -19.96 2.77
N ARG A 144 24.60 -19.92 1.45
CA ARG A 144 24.80 -21.12 0.63
C ARG A 144 26.07 -21.89 1.03
N GLN A 145 27.20 -21.18 1.16
CA GLN A 145 28.47 -21.78 1.58
C GLN A 145 28.39 -22.39 2.99
N SER A 146 27.74 -21.71 3.92
CA SER A 146 27.51 -22.23 5.28
C SER A 146 26.69 -23.52 5.24
N ARG A 147 25.65 -23.57 4.41
CA ARG A 147 24.81 -24.77 4.24
C ARG A 147 25.60 -25.95 3.68
N GLU A 148 26.46 -25.73 2.69
CA GLU A 148 27.31 -26.77 2.10
C GLU A 148 28.31 -27.36 3.11
N VAL A 149 28.82 -26.55 4.05
CA VAL A 149 29.67 -27.03 5.15
C VAL A 149 28.88 -27.95 6.08
N ILE A 150 27.68 -27.53 6.49
CA ILE A 150 26.81 -28.33 7.37
C ILE A 150 26.44 -29.66 6.68
N GLU A 151 26.11 -29.64 5.40
CA GLU A 151 25.74 -30.85 4.66
C GLU A 151 26.90 -31.85 4.56
N ARG A 152 28.14 -31.37 4.38
CA ARG A 152 29.34 -32.22 4.45
C ARG A 152 29.52 -32.86 5.82
N ILE A 153 29.41 -32.07 6.90
CA ILE A 153 29.53 -32.54 8.28
C ILE A 153 28.48 -33.60 8.60
N VAL A 154 27.21 -33.34 8.23
CA VAL A 154 26.11 -34.30 8.44
C VAL A 154 26.37 -35.60 7.68
N LYS A 155 26.86 -35.51 6.44
CA LYS A 155 27.25 -36.67 5.63
C LYS A 155 28.42 -37.45 6.25
N GLU A 156 29.35 -36.75 6.87
CA GLU A 156 30.52 -37.31 7.55
C GLU A 156 30.20 -37.84 8.98
N GLN A 157 28.93 -37.80 9.42
CA GLN A 157 28.47 -38.24 10.75
C GLN A 157 29.23 -37.62 11.93
N THR A 158 29.77 -36.42 11.76
CA THR A 158 30.34 -35.67 12.88
C THR A 158 29.18 -35.06 13.67
N GLY A 159 28.88 -35.61 14.84
CA GLY A 159 27.87 -35.07 15.74
C GLY A 159 28.26 -33.67 16.20
N ILE A 160 27.47 -32.65 15.84
CA ILE A 160 27.69 -31.27 16.29
C ILE A 160 26.47 -30.78 17.08
N PHE A 161 26.74 -30.27 18.28
CA PHE A 161 25.81 -29.42 19.04
C PHE A 161 26.35 -27.98 19.00
N PHE A 162 25.55 -27.04 18.50
CA PHE A 162 25.89 -25.62 18.55
C PHE A 162 25.44 -25.04 19.89
N SER A 163 26.39 -24.68 20.74
CA SER A 163 26.14 -23.93 21.98
C SER A 163 26.18 -22.44 21.66
N PHE A 164 25.02 -21.77 21.68
CA PHE A 164 24.97 -20.31 21.66
C PHE A 164 25.26 -19.78 23.08
N PRO A 165 26.20 -18.85 23.27
CA PRO A 165 26.34 -18.17 24.55
C PRO A 165 25.10 -17.29 24.80
N THR A 166 24.44 -17.55 25.93
CA THR A 166 23.36 -16.71 26.49
C THR A 166 23.87 -15.37 26.96
#